data_AF-A0A3M7P0J2-F1
#
_entry.id   AF-A0A3M7P0J2-F1
#
_cell.length_a   1.000
_cell.length_b   1.000
_cell.length_c   1.000
_cell.angle_alpha   90.00
_cell.angle_beta   90.00
_cell.angle_gamma   90.00
#
_symmetry.space_group_name_H-M   'P 1'
#
loop_
_entity.id
_entity.type
_entity.pdbx_description
1 polymer ?
#
loop_
_entity_poly.entity_id
_entity_poly.type
_entity_poly.pdbx_seq_one_letter_code
_entity_poly.pdbx_strand_id
1 'polypeptide(L)'
;MPSTAAVDAAALLTSVREQQSSHPLSIVNLSDRSEDPASLLTPSSLALDLSHYRDLFSKLRFSYLEQVSKEKYLRSIVGDPPVLVGAADNAALEEKLAGMKQELKAKKEANARLVTEMEQVARTVAQRYDEVNAGTHMLETLLKEIEALKQQVADKKAALGGGGATSSGNEEDDPRQHLSFADTEAALKECSARNAELDREIDRLQRQMPAKDRECKKAERELELLQRRRNEATTLATETRRIRAEGGRDYVSEKGKWYAAQETVMHSLLGIEQTSSG
;
A
#
# COMPACT_ATOMS: atom_id res chain seq x y z
N MET A 1 74.77 -11.36 4.30
CA MET A 1 74.21 -10.37 5.24
C MET A 1 72.89 -9.87 4.67
N PRO A 2 71.77 -10.59 4.83
CA PRO A 2 70.48 -10.14 4.34
C PRO A 2 70.03 -8.92 5.16
N SER A 3 69.54 -7.94 4.42
CA SER A 3 69.20 -6.57 4.85
C SER A 3 68.20 -6.56 6.00
N THR A 4 68.53 -5.80 7.05
CA THR A 4 67.68 -5.46 8.20
C THR A 4 66.29 -4.95 7.80
N ALA A 5 66.15 -4.34 6.61
CA ALA A 5 64.88 -3.85 6.09
C ALA A 5 63.85 -4.96 5.76
N ALA A 6 64.30 -6.16 5.38
CA ALA A 6 63.40 -7.28 5.09
C ALA A 6 62.84 -7.90 6.39
N VAL A 7 63.63 -7.85 7.47
CA VAL A 7 63.22 -8.32 8.79
C VAL A 7 62.21 -7.36 9.41
N ASP A 8 62.38 -6.05 9.23
CA ASP A 8 61.44 -5.02 9.68
C ASP A 8 60.10 -5.07 8.93
N ALA A 9 60.10 -5.35 7.61
CA ALA A 9 58.88 -5.52 6.84
C ALA A 9 58.08 -6.76 7.27
N ALA A 10 58.78 -7.87 7.58
CA ALA A 10 58.16 -9.07 8.11
C ALA A 10 57.58 -8.82 9.52
N ALA A 11 58.28 -8.07 10.38
CA ALA A 11 57.79 -7.69 11.71
C ALA A 11 56.55 -6.78 11.62
N LEU A 12 56.50 -5.83 10.68
CA LEU A 12 55.34 -4.98 10.41
C LEU A 12 54.12 -5.78 9.91
N LEU A 13 54.32 -6.74 9.02
CA LEU A 13 53.24 -7.63 8.56
C LEU A 13 52.70 -8.51 9.69
N THR A 14 53.56 -8.92 10.61
CA THR A 14 53.17 -9.71 11.78
C THR A 14 52.38 -8.84 12.77
N SER A 15 52.84 -7.61 13.03
CA SER A 15 52.14 -6.63 13.87
C SER A 15 50.80 -6.19 13.31
N VAL A 16 50.68 -6.04 11.98
CA VAL A 16 49.40 -5.73 11.32
C VAL A 16 48.44 -6.91 11.40
N ARG A 17 48.95 -8.15 11.30
CA ARG A 17 48.15 -9.37 11.50
C ARG A 17 47.66 -9.52 12.95
N GLU A 18 48.45 -9.10 13.92
CA GLU A 18 48.09 -9.04 15.35
C GLU A 18 47.12 -7.91 15.66
N GLN A 19 47.26 -6.74 15.03
CA GLN A 19 46.25 -5.68 15.10
C GLN A 19 44.96 -6.01 14.33
N GLN A 20 45.00 -6.97 13.40
CA GLN A 20 43.80 -7.49 12.72
C GLN A 20 43.08 -8.57 13.52
N SER A 21 43.76 -9.25 14.46
CA SER A 21 43.12 -10.22 15.37
C SER A 21 42.34 -9.54 16.51
N SER A 22 42.64 -8.26 16.80
CA SER A 22 41.93 -7.46 17.81
C SER A 22 40.58 -6.92 17.32
N HIS A 23 40.20 -7.17 16.07
CA HIS A 23 38.80 -7.13 15.62
C HIS A 23 38.25 -8.56 15.62
N PRO A 24 37.83 -9.11 16.77
CA PRO A 24 37.23 -10.42 16.78
C PRO A 24 35.94 -10.34 15.98
N LEU A 25 35.90 -11.07 14.87
CA LEU A 25 34.66 -11.52 14.26
C LEU A 25 33.86 -12.21 15.38
N SER A 26 32.91 -11.50 15.97
CA SER A 26 32.00 -12.01 16.99
C SER A 26 30.99 -12.99 16.37
N ILE A 27 31.50 -14.09 15.81
CA ILE A 27 30.75 -15.27 15.38
C ILE A 27 30.50 -16.22 16.57
N VAL A 28 31.09 -15.95 17.74
CA VAL A 28 31.14 -16.93 18.86
C VAL A 28 29.98 -16.80 19.87
N ASN A 29 29.10 -15.80 19.75
CA ASN A 29 27.94 -15.68 20.66
C ASN A 29 26.70 -16.49 20.21
N LEU A 30 26.91 -17.67 19.61
CA LEU A 30 25.82 -18.59 19.24
C LEU A 30 25.48 -19.63 20.32
N SER A 31 26.25 -19.73 21.41
CA SER A 31 26.02 -20.75 22.45
C SER A 31 25.23 -20.29 23.68
N ASP A 32 24.68 -19.07 23.71
CA ASP A 32 23.94 -18.55 24.89
C ASP A 32 22.43 -18.38 24.65
N ARG A 33 21.84 -19.14 23.72
CA ARG A 33 20.37 -19.28 23.64
C ARG A 33 19.98 -20.72 23.96
N SER A 34 19.92 -21.01 25.25
CA SER A 34 19.13 -22.11 25.78
C SER A 34 17.64 -21.76 25.62
N GLU A 35 17.08 -21.90 24.42
CA GLU A 35 15.63 -21.85 24.24
C GLU A 35 15.16 -23.14 23.56
N ASP A 36 14.09 -23.71 24.12
CA ASP A 36 13.51 -25.00 23.77
C ASP A 36 13.39 -25.23 22.25
N PRO A 37 13.63 -26.47 21.75
CA PRO A 37 13.52 -26.79 20.32
C PRO A 37 12.09 -26.59 19.75
N ALA A 38 11.09 -26.39 20.62
CA ALA A 38 9.70 -26.12 20.25
C ALA A 38 9.39 -24.63 19.99
N SER A 39 10.17 -23.68 20.53
CA SER A 39 9.96 -22.24 20.29
C SER A 39 10.59 -21.77 18.96
N LEU A 40 11.54 -22.53 18.41
CA LEU A 40 12.25 -22.26 17.16
C LEU A 40 11.44 -22.53 15.87
N LEU A 41 10.28 -23.19 15.97
CA LEU A 41 9.48 -23.61 14.80
C LEU A 41 8.32 -22.68 14.46
N THR A 42 8.23 -21.52 15.12
CA THR A 42 7.23 -20.52 14.74
C THR A 42 7.68 -19.76 13.49
N PRO A 43 6.77 -19.48 12.53
CA PRO A 43 7.13 -18.76 11.29
C PRO A 43 7.74 -17.38 11.55
N SER A 44 7.40 -16.76 12.69
CA SER A 44 7.99 -15.50 13.15
C SER A 44 9.44 -15.64 13.61
N SER A 45 9.80 -16.73 14.30
CA SER A 45 11.20 -17.00 14.68
C SER A 45 12.06 -17.24 13.44
N LEU A 46 11.56 -18.01 12.48
CA LEU A 46 12.27 -18.27 11.23
C LEU A 46 12.53 -16.98 10.43
N ALA A 47 11.56 -16.07 10.38
CA ALA A 47 11.73 -14.77 9.71
C ALA A 47 12.81 -13.92 10.38
N LEU A 48 12.87 -13.92 11.71
CA LEU A 48 13.89 -13.20 12.47
C LEU A 48 15.29 -13.78 12.23
N ASP A 49 15.42 -15.11 12.23
CA ASP A 49 16.70 -15.79 11.95
C ASP A 49 17.17 -15.53 10.51
N LEU A 50 16.27 -15.61 9.52
CA LEU A 50 16.61 -15.29 8.13
C LEU A 50 17.06 -13.84 7.96
N SER A 51 16.44 -12.90 8.67
CA SER A 51 16.86 -11.49 8.67
C SER A 51 18.25 -11.30 9.29
N HIS A 52 18.52 -11.98 10.40
CA HIS A 52 19.81 -11.97 11.07
C HIS A 52 20.92 -12.54 10.18
N TYR A 53 20.69 -13.70 9.54
CA TYR A 53 21.67 -14.29 8.62
C TYR A 53 21.92 -13.42 7.40
N ARG A 54 20.89 -12.81 6.83
CA ARG A 54 21.04 -11.85 5.72
C ARG A 54 21.99 -10.71 6.11
N ASP A 55 21.80 -10.13 7.29
CA ASP A 55 22.62 -9.01 7.75
C ASP A 55 24.06 -9.45 8.08
N LEU A 56 24.22 -10.62 8.70
CA LEU A 56 25.52 -11.22 8.98
C LEU A 56 26.30 -11.47 7.68
N PHE A 57 25.69 -12.12 6.69
CA PHE A 57 26.33 -12.40 5.40
C PHE A 57 26.60 -11.12 4.61
N SER A 58 25.75 -10.10 4.73
CA SER A 58 26.00 -8.79 4.11
C SER A 58 27.24 -8.11 4.71
N LYS A 59 27.38 -8.13 6.04
CA LYS A 59 28.57 -7.62 6.74
C LYS A 59 29.81 -8.44 6.40
N LEU A 60 29.71 -9.76 6.38
CA LEU A 60 30.81 -10.66 6.04
C LEU A 60 31.29 -10.43 4.61
N ARG A 61 30.36 -10.31 3.66
CA ARG A 61 30.68 -9.98 2.27
C ARG A 61 31.38 -8.63 2.14
N PHE A 62 30.92 -7.61 2.88
CA PHE A 62 31.57 -6.30 2.87
C PHE A 62 33.00 -6.38 3.41
N SER A 63 33.18 -7.00 4.58
CA SER A 63 34.50 -7.20 5.20
C SER A 63 35.45 -7.99 4.30
N TYR A 64 34.97 -9.05 3.66
CA TYR A 64 35.78 -9.86 2.75
C TYR A 64 36.21 -9.08 1.51
N LEU A 65 35.26 -8.37 0.87
CA LEU A 65 35.60 -7.53 -0.29
C LEU A 65 36.60 -6.44 0.07
N GLU A 66 36.41 -5.79 1.21
CA GLU A 66 37.35 -4.79 1.71
C GLU A 66 38.75 -5.40 1.93
N GLN A 67 38.82 -6.58 2.55
CA GLN A 67 40.09 -7.26 2.82
C GLN A 67 40.80 -7.68 1.53
N VAL A 68 40.09 -8.29 0.58
CA VAL A 68 40.65 -8.68 -0.72
C VAL A 68 41.13 -7.45 -1.50
N SER A 69 40.37 -6.34 -1.44
CA SER A 69 40.79 -5.08 -2.05
C SER A 69 42.05 -4.50 -1.40
N LYS A 70 42.13 -4.50 -0.06
CA LYS A 70 43.32 -4.07 0.69
C LYS A 70 44.54 -4.91 0.34
N GLU A 71 44.40 -6.24 0.32
CA GLU A 71 45.48 -7.15 -0.04
C GLU A 71 45.95 -6.93 -1.49
N LYS A 72 45.00 -6.82 -2.43
CA LYS A 72 45.31 -6.56 -3.84
C LYS A 72 46.03 -5.22 -4.02
N TYR A 73 45.62 -4.19 -3.28
CA TYR A 73 46.28 -2.89 -3.29
C TYR A 73 47.71 -2.98 -2.74
N LEU A 74 47.91 -3.61 -1.57
CA LEU A 74 49.24 -3.84 -1.00
C LEU A 74 50.13 -4.64 -1.95
N ARG A 75 49.60 -5.68 -2.58
CA ARG A 75 50.35 -6.48 -3.55
C ARG A 75 50.70 -5.68 -4.82
N SER A 76 49.87 -4.74 -5.22
CA SER A 76 50.14 -3.84 -6.37
C SER A 76 51.27 -2.86 -6.10
N ILE A 77 51.41 -2.37 -4.85
CA ILE A 77 52.44 -1.41 -4.46
C ILE A 77 53.75 -2.06 -3.99
N VAL A 78 53.69 -3.26 -3.38
CA VAL A 78 54.86 -4.01 -2.87
C VAL A 78 55.37 -5.06 -3.86
N GLY A 79 54.56 -5.46 -4.85
CA GLY A 79 54.97 -6.43 -5.87
C GLY A 79 56.11 -5.90 -6.75
N ASP A 80 57.02 -6.80 -7.15
CA ASP A 80 58.14 -6.49 -8.03
C ASP A 80 57.92 -7.14 -9.41
N PRO A 81 57.71 -6.38 -10.51
CA PRO A 81 57.69 -4.92 -10.60
C PRO A 81 56.35 -4.31 -10.14
N PRO A 82 56.37 -3.08 -9.58
CA PRO A 82 55.16 -2.41 -9.11
C PRO A 82 54.23 -2.11 -10.29
N VAL A 83 52.96 -2.50 -10.16
CA VAL A 83 51.94 -2.23 -11.18
C VAL A 83 51.47 -0.79 -11.02
N LEU A 84 52.16 0.12 -11.70
CA LEU A 84 51.76 1.52 -11.82
C LEU A 84 50.73 1.62 -12.95
N VAL A 85 49.47 1.88 -12.60
CA VAL A 85 48.42 2.11 -13.61
C VAL A 85 48.73 3.41 -14.34
N GLY A 86 48.96 3.32 -15.65
CA GLY A 86 49.27 4.48 -16.47
C GLY A 86 48.05 5.38 -16.68
N ALA A 87 48.28 6.66 -17.00
CA ALA A 87 47.19 7.57 -17.37
C ALA A 87 46.38 7.06 -18.59
N ALA A 88 47.04 6.36 -19.52
CA ALA A 88 46.39 5.72 -20.66
C ALA A 88 45.47 4.55 -20.25
N ASP A 89 45.89 3.73 -19.28
CA ASP A 89 45.08 2.62 -18.76
C ASP A 89 43.85 3.15 -18.00
N ASN A 90 44.02 4.23 -17.23
CA ASN A 90 42.91 4.90 -16.56
C ASN A 90 41.90 5.48 -17.56
N ALA A 91 42.36 6.15 -18.62
CA ALA A 91 41.49 6.66 -19.66
C ALA A 91 40.69 5.55 -20.36
N ALA A 92 41.34 4.42 -20.68
CA ALA A 92 40.66 3.26 -21.26
C ALA A 92 39.63 2.61 -20.30
N LEU A 93 39.93 2.55 -19.00
CA LEU A 93 39.01 2.06 -17.99
C LEU A 93 37.82 3.01 -17.77
N GLU A 94 38.04 4.33 -17.83
CA GLU A 94 36.99 5.34 -17.73
C GLU A 94 36.03 5.28 -18.91
N GLU A 95 36.53 5.11 -20.14
CA GLU A 95 35.69 4.94 -21.33
C GLU A 95 34.83 3.67 -21.22
N LYS A 96 35.44 2.55 -20.80
CA LYS A 96 34.71 1.29 -20.58
C LYS A 96 33.65 1.43 -19.48
N LEU A 97 33.98 2.10 -18.38
CA LEU A 97 33.04 2.36 -17.28
C LEU A 97 31.89 3.28 -17.71
N ALA A 98 32.16 4.28 -18.55
CA ALA A 98 31.13 5.14 -19.11
C ALA A 98 30.14 4.34 -19.96
N GLY A 99 30.63 3.47 -20.84
CA GLY A 99 29.81 2.57 -21.64
C GLY A 99 28.96 1.62 -20.77
N MET A 100 29.59 0.94 -19.81
CA MET A 100 28.88 0.03 -18.88
C MET A 100 27.85 0.77 -18.02
N LYS A 101 28.14 2.00 -17.60
CA LYS A 101 27.21 2.83 -16.80
C LYS A 101 26.01 3.27 -17.63
N GLN A 102 26.22 3.61 -18.90
CA GLN A 102 25.13 3.94 -19.82
C GLN A 102 24.25 2.72 -20.09
N GLU A 103 24.84 1.55 -20.35
CA GLU A 103 24.09 0.30 -20.54
C GLU A 103 23.30 -0.08 -19.28
N LEU A 104 23.90 0.04 -18.10
CA LEU A 104 23.23 -0.20 -16.82
C LEU A 104 22.05 0.76 -16.61
N LYS A 105 22.21 2.04 -16.97
CA LYS A 105 21.14 3.03 -16.86
C LYS A 105 19.98 2.68 -17.80
N ALA A 106 20.26 2.33 -19.06
CA ALA A 106 19.26 1.89 -20.02
C ALA A 106 18.51 0.64 -19.54
N LYS A 107 19.23 -0.36 -19.01
CA LYS A 107 18.62 -1.58 -18.44
C LYS A 107 17.76 -1.29 -17.21
N LYS A 108 18.18 -0.39 -16.32
CA LYS A 108 17.39 0.04 -15.16
C LYS A 108 16.10 0.75 -15.58
N GLU A 109 16.18 1.64 -16.56
CA GLU A 109 15.00 2.33 -17.09
C GLU A 109 14.03 1.35 -17.77
N ALA A 110 14.55 0.41 -18.58
CA ALA A 110 13.74 -0.63 -19.20
C ALA A 110 13.05 -1.53 -18.17
N ASN A 111 13.78 -1.95 -17.12
CA ASN A 111 13.22 -2.76 -16.05
C ASN A 111 12.16 -1.99 -15.26
N ALA A 112 12.41 -0.73 -14.93
CA ALA A 112 11.42 0.12 -14.25
C ALA A 112 10.12 0.25 -15.07
N ARG A 113 10.23 0.44 -16.39
CA ARG A 113 9.06 0.45 -17.29
C ARG A 113 8.30 -0.87 -17.26
N LEU A 114 9.02 -1.99 -17.40
CA LEU A 114 8.42 -3.33 -17.38
C LEU A 114 7.70 -3.61 -16.04
N VAL A 115 8.28 -3.21 -14.92
CA VAL A 115 7.65 -3.34 -13.60
C VAL A 115 6.37 -2.51 -13.54
N THR A 116 6.39 -1.26 -14.01
CA THR A 116 5.18 -0.42 -14.02
C THR A 116 4.08 -0.99 -14.90
N GLU A 117 4.41 -1.54 -16.07
CA GLU A 117 3.47 -2.21 -16.96
C GLU A 117 2.89 -3.47 -16.30
N MET A 118 3.75 -4.29 -15.69
CA MET A 118 3.33 -5.52 -15.00
C MET A 118 2.41 -5.20 -13.82
N GLU A 119 2.68 -4.15 -13.05
CA GLU A 119 1.78 -3.73 -11.98
C GLU A 119 0.43 -3.21 -12.50
N GLN A 120 0.41 -2.49 -13.61
CA GLN A 120 -0.84 -2.02 -14.23
C GLN A 120 -1.69 -3.21 -14.70
N VAL A 121 -1.06 -4.20 -15.33
CA VAL A 121 -1.73 -5.44 -15.75
C VAL A 121 -2.23 -6.20 -14.52
N ALA A 122 -1.40 -6.37 -13.49
CA ALA A 122 -1.79 -7.06 -12.26
C ALA A 122 -2.99 -6.38 -11.58
N ARG A 123 -2.99 -5.04 -11.48
CA ARG A 123 -4.13 -4.26 -10.95
C ARG A 123 -5.40 -4.49 -11.77
N THR A 124 -5.29 -4.46 -13.09
CA THR A 124 -6.43 -4.69 -13.99
C THR A 124 -6.99 -6.11 -13.87
N VAL A 125 -6.10 -7.11 -13.77
CA VAL A 125 -6.49 -8.52 -13.59
C VAL A 125 -7.15 -8.74 -12.24
N ALA A 126 -6.62 -8.15 -11.17
CA ALA A 126 -7.23 -8.22 -9.84
C ALA A 126 -8.65 -7.64 -9.83
N GLN A 127 -8.84 -6.45 -10.42
CA GLN A 127 -10.17 -5.84 -10.53
C GLN A 127 -11.16 -6.73 -11.28
N ARG A 128 -10.76 -7.30 -12.43
CA ARG A 128 -11.61 -8.23 -13.19
C ARG A 128 -11.93 -9.50 -12.43
N TYR A 129 -10.97 -10.02 -11.67
CA TYR A 129 -11.18 -11.19 -10.82
C TYR A 129 -12.21 -10.89 -9.73
N ASP A 130 -12.09 -9.75 -9.06
CA ASP A 130 -13.04 -9.30 -8.03
C ASP A 130 -14.45 -9.12 -8.60
N GLU A 131 -14.59 -8.54 -9.79
CA GLU A 131 -15.87 -8.41 -10.51
C GLU A 131 -16.52 -9.76 -10.82
N VAL A 132 -15.74 -10.71 -11.35
CA VAL A 132 -16.23 -12.07 -11.65
C VAL A 132 -16.62 -12.80 -10.37
N ASN A 133 -15.84 -12.66 -9.31
CA ASN A 133 -16.13 -13.30 -8.03
C ASN A 133 -17.40 -12.72 -7.38
N ALA A 134 -17.61 -11.40 -7.45
CA ALA A 134 -18.85 -10.76 -7.04
C ALA A 134 -20.05 -11.26 -7.84
N GLY A 135 -19.92 -11.35 -9.17
CA GLY A 135 -20.96 -11.91 -10.05
C GLY A 135 -21.29 -13.37 -9.72
N THR A 136 -20.27 -14.17 -9.37
CA THR A 136 -20.43 -15.57 -8.97
C THR A 136 -21.21 -15.69 -7.66
N HIS A 137 -20.87 -14.90 -6.65
CA HIS A 137 -21.62 -14.87 -5.37
C HIS A 137 -23.07 -14.39 -5.54
N MET A 138 -23.31 -13.40 -6.40
CA MET A 138 -24.67 -12.99 -6.74
C MET A 138 -25.45 -14.13 -7.39
N LEU A 139 -24.84 -14.85 -8.33
CA LEU A 139 -25.48 -15.99 -9.00
C LEU A 139 -25.83 -17.11 -8.02
N GLU A 140 -24.91 -17.44 -7.11
CA GLU A 140 -25.15 -18.42 -6.03
C GLU A 140 -26.32 -18.01 -5.13
N THR A 141 -26.43 -16.71 -4.83
CA THR A 141 -27.52 -16.17 -4.00
C THR A 141 -28.86 -16.24 -4.74
N LEU A 142 -28.89 -15.80 -5.99
CA LEU A 142 -30.09 -15.85 -6.84
C LEU A 142 -30.56 -17.29 -7.05
N LEU A 143 -29.65 -18.25 -7.21
CA LEU A 143 -30.02 -19.66 -7.35
C LEU A 143 -30.75 -20.17 -6.10
N LYS A 144 -30.27 -19.84 -4.90
CA LYS A 144 -30.94 -20.17 -3.63
C LYS A 144 -32.31 -19.51 -3.52
N GLU A 145 -32.43 -18.25 -3.92
CA GLU A 145 -33.72 -17.53 -3.93
C GLU A 145 -34.72 -18.17 -4.90
N ILE A 146 -34.27 -18.56 -6.09
CA ILE A 146 -35.11 -19.26 -7.07
C ILE A 146 -35.58 -20.61 -6.50
N GLU A 147 -34.70 -21.36 -5.84
CA GLU A 147 -35.08 -22.61 -5.17
C GLU A 147 -36.10 -22.38 -4.06
N ALA A 148 -35.90 -21.35 -3.22
CA ALA A 148 -36.85 -20.97 -2.18
C ALA A 148 -38.21 -20.54 -2.75
N LEU A 149 -38.22 -19.74 -3.81
CA LEU A 149 -39.44 -19.33 -4.51
C LEU A 149 -40.14 -20.52 -5.17
N LYS A 150 -39.39 -21.44 -5.79
CA LYS A 150 -39.95 -22.69 -6.33
C LYS A 150 -40.60 -23.53 -5.24
N GLN A 151 -39.97 -23.64 -4.07
CA GLN A 151 -40.55 -24.35 -2.93
C GLN A 151 -41.83 -23.64 -2.44
N GLN A 152 -41.81 -22.32 -2.27
CA GLN A 152 -43.01 -21.56 -1.89
C GLN A 152 -44.14 -21.69 -2.91
N VAL A 153 -43.83 -21.73 -4.21
CA VAL A 153 -44.82 -21.97 -5.27
C VAL A 153 -45.35 -23.40 -5.17
N ALA A 154 -44.50 -24.39 -4.94
CA ALA A 154 -44.93 -25.78 -4.74
C ALA A 154 -45.83 -25.92 -3.51
N ASP A 155 -45.47 -25.28 -2.39
CA ASP A 155 -46.25 -25.28 -1.15
C ASP A 155 -47.60 -24.59 -1.34
N LYS A 156 -47.63 -23.42 -2.02
CA LYS A 156 -48.88 -22.72 -2.36
C LYS A 156 -49.74 -23.53 -3.32
N LYS A 157 -49.15 -24.17 -4.34
CA LYS A 157 -49.87 -25.07 -5.25
C LYS A 157 -50.42 -26.29 -4.50
N ALA A 158 -49.69 -26.84 -3.53
CA ALA A 158 -50.15 -27.93 -2.69
C ALA A 158 -51.28 -27.47 -1.74
N ALA A 159 -51.20 -26.26 -1.17
CA ALA A 159 -52.25 -25.68 -0.36
C ALA A 159 -53.53 -25.38 -1.17
N LEU A 160 -53.37 -24.88 -2.40
CA LEU A 160 -54.48 -24.64 -3.34
C LEU A 160 -55.07 -25.97 -3.84
N GLY A 161 -54.23 -26.96 -4.16
CA GLY A 161 -54.66 -28.32 -4.53
C GLY A 161 -55.26 -29.11 -3.37
N GLY A 162 -54.93 -28.76 -2.12
CA GLY A 162 -55.52 -29.31 -0.90
C GLY A 162 -56.84 -28.64 -0.50
N GLY A 163 -57.08 -27.40 -0.94
CA GLY A 163 -58.34 -26.67 -0.76
C GLY A 163 -59.35 -26.85 -1.89
N GLY A 164 -58.96 -27.48 -2.99
CA GLY A 164 -59.74 -27.57 -4.23
C GLY A 164 -59.62 -28.92 -4.92
N ALA A 165 -59.96 -30.01 -4.23
CA ALA A 165 -60.16 -31.32 -4.85
C ALA A 165 -61.48 -31.41 -5.66
N THR A 166 -61.93 -30.31 -6.25
CA THR A 166 -63.11 -30.24 -7.15
C THR A 166 -63.01 -29.07 -8.14
N SER A 167 -61.99 -29.00 -8.99
CA SER A 167 -62.18 -28.52 -10.36
C SER A 167 -60.95 -28.80 -11.21
N SER A 168 -61.21 -29.51 -12.31
CA SER A 168 -60.26 -29.88 -13.34
C SER A 168 -59.76 -28.64 -14.06
N GLY A 169 -58.53 -28.73 -14.56
CA GLY A 169 -57.77 -27.62 -15.10
C GLY A 169 -58.50 -26.81 -16.17
N ASN A 170 -58.38 -25.49 -16.04
CA ASN A 170 -58.26 -24.57 -17.15
C ASN A 170 -57.66 -23.27 -16.63
N GLU A 171 -56.72 -22.73 -17.39
CA GLU A 171 -56.10 -21.42 -17.21
C GLU A 171 -57.12 -20.32 -17.49
N GLU A 172 -58.14 -20.15 -16.65
CA GLU A 172 -59.07 -19.00 -16.76
C GLU A 172 -60.00 -18.80 -15.53
N ASP A 173 -59.77 -19.48 -14.41
CA ASP A 173 -60.55 -19.25 -13.18
C ASP A 173 -59.83 -18.24 -12.27
N ASP A 174 -59.85 -16.96 -12.66
CA ASP A 174 -59.44 -15.88 -11.75
C ASP A 174 -60.45 -15.85 -10.59
N PRO A 175 -60.06 -16.14 -9.33
CA PRO A 175 -60.98 -16.29 -8.19
C PRO A 175 -61.80 -15.02 -7.90
N ARG A 176 -61.42 -13.89 -8.50
CA ARG A 176 -62.17 -12.63 -8.50
C ARG A 176 -63.47 -12.69 -9.32
N GLN A 177 -63.57 -13.61 -10.27
CA GLN A 177 -64.76 -13.81 -11.12
C GLN A 177 -65.84 -14.67 -10.44
N HIS A 178 -65.51 -15.31 -9.31
CA HIS A 178 -66.43 -16.12 -8.49
C HIS A 178 -66.95 -15.39 -7.24
N LEU A 179 -66.65 -14.10 -7.10
CA LEU A 179 -67.09 -13.27 -5.98
C LEU A 179 -68.54 -12.78 -6.21
N SER A 180 -69.33 -12.69 -5.14
CA SER A 180 -70.66 -12.09 -5.23
C SER A 180 -70.54 -10.60 -5.64
N PHE A 181 -71.57 -10.05 -6.27
CA PHE A 181 -71.57 -8.63 -6.70
C PHE A 181 -71.27 -7.66 -5.54
N ALA A 182 -71.70 -7.99 -4.32
CA ALA A 182 -71.40 -7.19 -3.13
C ALA A 182 -69.91 -7.26 -2.74
N ASP A 183 -69.29 -8.43 -2.86
CA ASP A 183 -67.87 -8.64 -2.53
C ASP A 183 -66.95 -7.96 -3.55
N THR A 184 -67.34 -7.93 -4.83
CA THR A 184 -66.58 -7.21 -5.86
C THR A 184 -66.67 -5.70 -5.68
N GLU A 185 -67.82 -5.16 -5.28
CA GLU A 185 -67.97 -3.74 -4.97
C GLU A 185 -67.14 -3.33 -3.74
N ALA A 186 -67.09 -4.18 -2.71
CA ALA A 186 -66.25 -3.97 -1.54
C ALA A 186 -64.75 -3.99 -1.90
N ALA A 187 -64.31 -4.98 -2.69
CA ALA A 187 -62.93 -5.06 -3.17
C ALA A 187 -62.55 -3.87 -4.06
N LEU A 188 -63.47 -3.39 -4.90
CA LEU A 188 -63.25 -2.21 -5.74
C LEU A 188 -63.09 -0.94 -4.89
N LYS A 189 -63.92 -0.78 -3.85
CA LYS A 189 -63.82 0.33 -2.89
C LYS A 189 -62.47 0.28 -2.15
N GLU A 190 -62.06 -0.88 -1.68
CA GLU A 190 -60.76 -1.05 -1.01
C GLU A 190 -59.58 -0.74 -1.95
N CYS A 191 -59.60 -1.26 -3.18
CA CYS A 191 -58.58 -0.95 -4.18
C CYS A 191 -58.56 0.54 -4.53
N SER A 192 -59.71 1.19 -4.67
CA SER A 192 -59.80 2.62 -4.94
C SER A 192 -59.25 3.46 -3.78
N ALA A 193 -59.50 3.05 -2.53
CA ALA A 193 -58.97 3.69 -1.34
C ALA A 193 -57.45 3.54 -1.25
N ARG A 194 -56.92 2.35 -1.54
CA ARG A 194 -55.49 2.06 -1.60
C ARG A 194 -54.79 2.87 -2.70
N ASN A 195 -55.39 2.96 -3.89
CA ASN A 195 -54.86 3.80 -4.96
C ASN A 195 -54.85 5.28 -4.56
N ALA A 196 -55.92 5.78 -3.96
CA ALA A 196 -55.96 7.16 -3.46
C ALA A 196 -54.92 7.44 -2.35
N GLU A 197 -54.57 6.45 -1.54
CA GLU A 197 -53.49 6.56 -0.55
C GLU A 197 -52.12 6.60 -1.21
N LEU A 198 -51.86 5.72 -2.18
CA LEU A 198 -50.63 5.73 -2.97
C LEU A 198 -50.46 7.04 -3.74
N ASP A 199 -51.52 7.58 -4.34
CA ASP A 199 -51.49 8.87 -5.04
C ASP A 199 -51.11 10.02 -4.09
N ARG A 200 -51.62 10.02 -2.85
CA ARG A 200 -51.23 11.00 -1.82
C ARG A 200 -49.77 10.87 -1.42
N GLU A 201 -49.25 9.64 -1.32
CA GLU A 201 -47.85 9.39 -1.01
C GLU A 201 -46.93 9.83 -2.17
N ILE A 202 -47.32 9.56 -3.40
CA ILE A 202 -46.63 10.03 -4.61
C ILE A 202 -46.58 11.56 -4.61
N ASP A 203 -47.71 12.23 -4.39
CA ASP A 203 -47.78 13.70 -4.32
C ASP A 203 -46.89 14.26 -3.22
N ARG A 204 -46.88 13.61 -2.04
CA ARG A 204 -46.01 13.99 -0.92
C ARG A 204 -44.54 13.89 -1.30
N LEU A 205 -44.13 12.78 -1.91
CA LEU A 205 -42.75 12.56 -2.34
C LEU A 205 -42.36 13.53 -3.45
N GLN A 206 -43.23 13.77 -4.44
CA GLN A 206 -43.02 14.75 -5.50
C GLN A 206 -42.83 16.16 -4.96
N ARG A 207 -43.54 16.56 -3.88
CA ARG A 207 -43.35 17.84 -3.21
C ARG A 207 -42.02 17.93 -2.44
N GLN A 208 -41.50 16.80 -1.93
CA GLN A 208 -40.24 16.75 -1.19
C GLN A 208 -39.00 16.71 -2.11
N MET A 209 -39.10 16.10 -3.28
CA MET A 209 -38.05 15.99 -4.29
C MET A 209 -37.32 17.31 -4.60
N PRO A 210 -37.99 18.44 -4.91
CA PRO A 210 -37.28 19.68 -5.25
C PRO A 210 -36.52 20.29 -4.07
N ALA A 211 -36.98 20.08 -2.83
CA ALA A 211 -36.25 20.53 -1.65
C ALA A 211 -34.96 19.72 -1.47
N LYS A 212 -35.04 18.38 -1.62
CA LYS A 212 -33.88 17.50 -1.57
C LYS A 212 -32.89 17.74 -2.70
N ASP A 213 -33.37 17.98 -3.92
CA ASP A 213 -32.53 18.36 -5.06
C ASP A 213 -31.76 19.67 -4.80
N ARG A 214 -32.41 20.66 -4.18
CA ARG A 214 -31.75 21.91 -3.77
C ARG A 214 -30.70 21.67 -2.66
N GLU A 215 -30.97 20.79 -1.71
CA GLU A 215 -30.01 20.39 -0.68
C GLU A 215 -28.79 19.70 -1.29
N CYS A 216 -28.99 18.75 -2.20
CA CYS A 216 -27.90 18.08 -2.93
C CYS A 216 -27.06 19.09 -3.72
N LYS A 217 -27.69 19.98 -4.49
CA LYS A 217 -26.97 21.03 -5.24
C LYS A 217 -26.19 21.99 -4.36
N LYS A 218 -26.66 22.27 -3.13
CA LYS A 218 -25.88 23.06 -2.16
C LYS A 218 -24.66 22.29 -1.68
N ALA A 219 -24.84 21.02 -1.30
CA ALA A 219 -23.75 20.15 -0.88
C ALA A 219 -22.69 19.96 -1.99
N GLU A 220 -23.11 19.80 -3.25
CA GLU A 220 -22.22 19.73 -4.41
C GLU A 220 -21.37 21.00 -4.55
N ARG A 221 -21.98 22.19 -4.44
CA ARG A 221 -21.24 23.47 -4.49
C ARG A 221 -20.26 23.62 -3.34
N GLU A 222 -20.66 23.24 -2.12
CA GLU A 222 -19.77 23.24 -0.96
C GLU A 222 -18.59 22.30 -1.17
N LEU A 223 -18.85 21.11 -1.72
CA LEU A 223 -17.83 20.12 -2.05
C LEU A 223 -16.87 20.64 -3.12
N GLU A 224 -17.36 21.27 -4.18
CA GLU A 224 -16.52 21.91 -5.21
C GLU A 224 -15.63 23.00 -4.62
N LEU A 225 -16.15 23.84 -3.73
CA LEU A 225 -15.37 24.87 -3.04
C LEU A 225 -14.29 24.25 -2.15
N LEU A 226 -14.63 23.20 -1.39
CA LEU A 226 -13.67 22.47 -0.57
C LEU A 226 -12.60 21.77 -1.41
N GLN A 227 -12.97 21.20 -2.56
CA GLN A 227 -12.02 20.60 -3.50
C GLN A 227 -11.06 21.63 -4.07
N ARG A 228 -11.54 22.84 -4.45
CA ARG A 228 -10.68 23.94 -4.90
C ARG A 228 -9.69 24.36 -3.82
N ARG A 229 -10.17 24.61 -2.60
CA ARG A 229 -9.31 24.94 -1.44
C ARG A 229 -8.29 23.86 -1.14
N ARG A 230 -8.69 22.59 -1.19
CA ARG A 230 -7.78 21.45 -1.01
C ARG A 230 -6.74 21.42 -2.12
N ASN A 231 -7.12 21.62 -3.37
CA ASN A 231 -6.19 21.64 -4.50
C ASN A 231 -5.18 22.78 -4.37
N GLU A 232 -5.63 24.00 -4.03
CA GLU A 232 -4.77 25.16 -3.75
C GLU A 232 -3.81 24.88 -2.57
N ALA A 233 -4.29 24.31 -1.48
CA ALA A 233 -3.44 23.94 -0.35
C ALA A 233 -2.41 22.86 -0.76
N THR A 234 -2.81 21.88 -1.56
CA THR A 234 -1.89 20.85 -2.06
C THR A 234 -0.86 21.43 -3.02
N THR A 235 -1.22 22.36 -3.90
CA THR A 235 -0.27 22.96 -4.84
C THR A 235 0.76 23.82 -4.10
N LEU A 236 0.32 24.61 -3.12
CA LEU A 236 1.21 25.36 -2.22
C LEU A 236 2.13 24.42 -1.41
N ALA A 237 1.61 23.31 -0.90
CA ALA A 237 2.40 22.32 -0.18
C ALA A 237 3.42 21.61 -1.10
N THR A 238 3.06 21.30 -2.34
CA THR A 238 4.02 20.72 -3.31
C THR A 238 5.06 21.73 -3.74
N GLU A 239 4.70 23.00 -3.91
CA GLU A 239 5.65 24.04 -4.32
C GLU A 239 6.65 24.35 -3.20
N THR A 240 6.20 24.46 -1.96
CA THR A 240 7.11 24.58 -0.80
C THR A 240 8.03 23.36 -0.66
N ARG A 241 7.55 22.14 -0.93
CA ARG A 241 8.40 20.94 -0.98
C ARG A 241 9.41 21.00 -2.13
N ARG A 242 9.01 21.48 -3.31
CA ARG A 242 9.89 21.65 -4.47
C ARG A 242 11.01 22.65 -4.18
N ILE A 243 10.67 23.82 -3.65
CA ILE A 243 11.64 24.86 -3.25
C ILE A 243 12.64 24.32 -2.23
N ARG A 244 12.18 23.54 -1.23
CA ARG A 244 13.10 22.87 -0.28
C ARG A 244 14.02 21.86 -0.96
N ALA A 245 13.52 21.10 -1.92
CA ALA A 245 14.32 20.10 -2.64
C ALA A 245 15.36 20.75 -3.58
N GLU A 246 15.04 21.91 -4.15
CA GLU A 246 15.93 22.72 -5.01
C GLU A 246 16.89 23.62 -4.20
N GLY A 247 16.82 23.58 -2.86
CA GLY A 247 17.69 24.37 -1.97
C GLY A 247 17.35 25.86 -1.90
N GLY A 248 16.15 26.26 -2.35
CA GLY A 248 15.65 27.62 -2.21
C GLY A 248 15.32 27.97 -0.76
N ARG A 249 15.60 29.22 -0.36
CA ARG A 249 15.28 29.72 0.99
C ARG A 249 13.77 29.94 1.13
N ASP A 250 13.13 29.15 2.00
CA ASP A 250 11.74 29.35 2.39
C ASP A 250 11.64 30.52 3.38
N TYR A 251 11.52 31.72 2.84
CA TYR A 251 11.43 32.97 3.60
C TYR A 251 10.32 32.96 4.66
N VAL A 252 9.21 32.24 4.43
CA VAL A 252 8.09 32.18 5.38
C VAL A 252 8.44 31.26 6.55
N SER A 253 9.06 30.11 6.30
CA SER A 253 9.55 29.23 7.37
C SER A 253 10.68 29.88 8.18
N GLU A 254 11.62 30.57 7.52
CA GLU A 254 12.70 31.30 8.21
C GLU A 254 12.14 32.43 9.08
N LYS A 255 11.19 33.21 8.56
CA LYS A 255 10.53 34.26 9.33
C LYS A 255 9.69 33.70 10.48
N GLY A 256 9.04 32.56 10.29
CA GLY A 256 8.33 31.84 11.37
C GLY A 256 9.28 31.34 12.47
N LYS A 257 10.42 30.76 12.10
CA LYS A 257 11.49 30.39 13.05
C LYS A 257 12.04 31.61 13.78
N TRP A 258 12.21 32.72 13.08
CA TRP A 258 12.68 33.98 13.67
C TRP A 258 11.67 34.55 14.67
N TYR A 259 10.38 34.60 14.32
CA TYR A 259 9.33 35.02 15.25
C TYR A 259 9.19 34.07 16.44
N ALA A 260 9.28 32.76 16.24
CA ALA A 260 9.26 31.78 17.34
C ALA A 260 10.47 31.93 18.28
N ALA A 261 11.65 32.23 17.73
CA ALA A 261 12.84 32.53 18.52
C ALA A 261 12.66 33.86 19.29
N GLN A 262 12.14 34.90 18.63
CA GLN A 262 11.83 36.18 19.27
C GLN A 262 10.77 36.03 20.36
N GLU A 263 9.74 35.23 20.12
CA GLU A 263 8.68 34.91 21.07
C GLU A 263 9.25 34.18 22.28
N THR A 264 10.12 33.17 22.08
CA THR A 264 10.82 32.49 23.18
C THR A 264 11.63 33.46 24.03
N VAL A 265 12.33 34.41 23.40
CA VAL A 265 13.11 35.44 24.10
C VAL A 265 12.20 36.43 24.84
N MET A 266 11.07 36.83 24.27
CA MET A 266 10.14 37.74 24.95
C MET A 266 9.42 37.06 26.10
N HIS A 267 9.01 35.79 25.96
CA HIS A 267 8.42 35.01 27.06
C HIS A 267 9.42 34.79 28.19
N SER A 268 10.70 34.53 27.90
CA SER A 268 11.73 34.40 28.94
C SER A 268 12.01 35.72 29.66
N LEU A 269 11.95 36.86 28.95
CA LEU A 269 12.06 38.19 29.56
C LEU A 269 10.85 38.57 30.41
N LEU A 270 9.66 38.14 30.00
CA LEU A 270 8.40 38.43 30.69
C LEU A 270 8.08 37.41 31.81
N GLY A 271 8.90 36.37 31.96
CA GLY A 271 8.74 35.33 32.99
C GLY A 271 7.48 34.48 32.79
N ILE A 272 6.94 34.43 31.57
CA ILE A 272 5.76 33.62 31.24
C ILE A 272 6.28 32.26 30.80
N GLU A 273 6.40 31.32 31.74
CA GLU A 273 6.69 29.94 31.37
C GLU A 273 5.54 29.40 30.52
N GLN A 274 5.87 28.87 29.32
CA GLN A 274 4.90 28.11 28.55
C GLN A 274 4.53 26.87 29.35
N THR A 275 3.37 26.90 29.99
CA THR A 275 2.68 25.67 30.40
C THR A 275 2.36 24.91 29.12
N SER A 276 3.22 23.95 28.77
CA SER A 276 2.91 22.98 27.73
C SER A 276 1.71 22.17 28.18
N SER A 277 0.54 22.49 27.64
CA SER A 277 -0.59 21.57 27.61
C SER A 277 -0.49 20.79 26.31
N GLY A 278 -0.54 19.47 26.42
CA GLY A 278 -0.55 18.54 25.28
C GLY A 278 -1.77 18.66 24.37
#